data_AF-A0A1C6FXC2-F1
#
_entry.id   AF-A0A1C6FXC2-F1
#
_cell.length_a   1.000
_cell.length_b   1.000
_cell.length_c   1.000
_cell.angle_alpha   90.00
_cell.angle_beta   90.00
_cell.angle_gamma   90.00
#
_symmetry.space_group_name_H-M   'P 1'
#
loop_
_entity.id
_entity.type
_entity.pdbx_description
1 polymer ?
#
loop_
_entity_poly.entity_id
_entity_poly.type
_entity_poly.pdbx_seq_one_letter_code
_entity_poly.pdbx_strand_id
1 'polypeptide(L)'
;MILESVFNLISGLIKIVFGWVNLPDLPDSVTSIIDELFSLISGSMGIIGIFIDLNMVKILLPVLLIVINFDEVWKFTMFILKKIPFLGIK
;
A
#
# COMPACT_ATOMS: atom_id res chain seq x y z
N MET A 1 -0.29 -0.03 9.29
CA MET A 1 0.66 0.96 9.85
C MET A 1 1.97 1.14 9.06
N ILE A 2 2.62 0.13 8.45
CA ILE A 2 3.73 0.40 7.47
C ILE A 2 3.19 0.48 6.04
N LEU A 3 2.35 -0.47 5.64
CA LEU A 3 1.67 -0.46 4.33
C LEU A 3 0.84 0.79 4.13
N GLU A 4 0.17 1.25 5.18
CA GLU A 4 -0.60 2.49 5.21
C GLU A 4 0.30 3.72 5.04
N SER A 5 1.48 3.76 5.68
CA SER A 5 2.48 4.81 5.43
C SER A 5 3.04 4.79 4.01
N VAL A 6 3.25 3.60 3.42
CA VAL A 6 3.72 3.46 2.03
C VAL A 6 2.63 3.90 1.05
N PHE A 7 1.38 3.47 1.25
CA PHE A 7 0.23 3.92 0.46
C PHE A 7 0.01 5.43 0.59
N ASN A 8 0.20 6.00 1.79
CA ASN A 8 0.08 7.43 2.02
C ASN A 8 1.23 8.21 1.35
N LEU A 9 2.45 7.67 1.32
CA LEU A 9 3.57 8.25 0.58
C LEU A 9 3.32 8.23 -0.93
N ILE A 10 2.84 7.10 -1.48
CA ILE A 10 2.53 6.97 -2.90
C ILE A 10 1.33 7.87 -3.27
N SER A 11 0.28 7.89 -2.45
CA SER A 11 -0.88 8.77 -2.62
C SER A 11 -0.49 10.26 -2.56
N GLY A 12 0.41 10.63 -1.64
CA GLY A 12 0.98 11.97 -1.55
C GLY A 12 1.77 12.35 -2.80
N LEU A 13 2.61 11.45 -3.32
CA LEU A 13 3.35 11.66 -4.56
C LEU A 13 2.43 11.78 -5.78
N ILE A 14 1.41 10.94 -5.88
CA ILE A 14 0.39 11.01 -6.94
C ILE A 14 -0.36 12.35 -6.85
N LYS A 15 -0.79 12.80 -5.66
CA LYS A 15 -1.44 14.10 -5.49
C LYS A 15 -0.52 15.29 -5.79
N ILE A 16 0.78 15.19 -5.57
CA ILE A 16 1.74 16.23 -5.96
C ILE A 16 1.87 16.29 -7.49
N VAL A 17 1.92 15.13 -8.16
CA VAL A 17 2.09 15.04 -9.63
C VAL A 17 0.79 15.29 -10.39
N PHE A 18 -0.37 14.92 -9.84
CA PHE A 18 -1.70 15.05 -10.45
C PHE A 18 -2.56 16.15 -9.82
N GLY A 19 -2.10 16.85 -8.78
CA GLY A 19 -2.88 17.89 -8.08
C GLY A 19 -3.20 19.13 -8.91
N TRP A 20 -2.54 19.30 -10.06
CA TRP A 20 -2.91 20.31 -11.06
C TRP A 20 -4.08 19.88 -11.95
N VAL A 21 -4.37 18.58 -12.01
CA VAL A 21 -5.55 17.99 -12.66
C VAL A 21 -6.57 17.69 -11.56
N ASN A 22 -7.42 18.66 -11.25
CA ASN A 22 -8.58 18.42 -10.37
C ASN A 22 -9.55 17.47 -11.10
N LEU A 23 -9.31 16.16 -10.96
CA LEU A 23 -10.23 15.14 -11.42
C LEU A 23 -11.55 15.31 -10.63
N PRO A 24 -12.69 15.49 -11.31
CA PRO A 24 -13.98 15.55 -10.63
C PRO A 24 -14.24 14.22 -9.89
N ASP A 25 -14.92 14.31 -8.76
CA ASP A 25 -15.31 13.13 -7.98
C ASP A 25 -16.14 12.17 -8.84
N LEU A 26 -15.93 10.87 -8.63
CA LEU A 26 -16.70 9.84 -9.31
C LEU A 26 -18.18 9.95 -8.92
N PRO A 27 -19.13 9.71 -9.84
CA PRO A 27 -20.55 9.75 -9.54
C PRO A 27 -20.93 8.76 -8.43
N ASP A 28 -21.88 9.14 -7.58
CA ASP A 28 -22.34 8.34 -6.43
C ASP A 28 -22.82 6.92 -6.80
N SER A 29 -23.34 6.76 -8.03
CA SER A 29 -23.76 5.47 -8.55
C SER A 29 -22.60 4.51 -8.80
N VAL A 30 -21.40 5.02 -9.05
CA VAL A 30 -20.19 4.21 -9.28
C VAL A 30 -19.54 3.87 -7.95
N THR A 31 -19.45 4.84 -7.03
CA THR A 31 -18.85 4.62 -5.71
C THR A 31 -19.66 3.63 -4.88
N SER A 32 -21.00 3.71 -4.91
CA SER A 32 -21.89 2.78 -4.20
C SER A 32 -21.74 1.32 -4.63
N ILE A 33 -21.63 1.05 -5.94
CA ILE A 33 -21.40 -0.31 -6.46
C ILE A 33 -20.04 -0.84 -6.00
N ILE A 34 -19.02 0.02 -6.03
CA ILE A 34 -17.66 -0.33 -5.58
C ILE A 34 -17.68 -0.67 -4.08
N ASP A 35 -18.36 0.15 -3.27
CA ASP A 35 -18.48 -0.08 -1.83
C ASP A 35 -19.23 -1.38 -1.51
N GLU A 36 -20.29 -1.69 -2.26
CA GLU A 36 -21.04 -2.93 -2.11
C GLU A 36 -20.21 -4.16 -2.48
N LEU A 37 -19.41 -4.08 -3.56
CA LEU A 37 -18.46 -5.13 -3.92
C LEU A 37 -17.42 -5.36 -2.82
N PHE A 38 -16.84 -4.29 -2.26
CA PHE A 38 -15.90 -4.42 -1.14
C PHE A 38 -16.57 -4.95 0.14
N SER A 39 -17.83 -4.60 0.39
CA SER A 39 -18.63 -5.13 1.50
C SER A 39 -18.83 -6.65 1.37
N LEU A 40 -19.17 -7.14 0.18
CA LEU A 40 -19.32 -8.58 -0.08
C LEU A 40 -17.99 -9.34 0.07
N ILE A 41 -16.89 -8.78 -0.44
CA ILE A 41 -15.56 -9.39 -0.32
C ILE A 41 -15.14 -9.43 1.15
N SER A 42 -15.29 -8.33 1.88
CA SER A 42 -14.93 -8.27 3.30
C SER A 42 -15.82 -9.17 4.18
N GLY A 43 -17.11 -9.29 3.86
CA GLY A 43 -18.02 -10.24 4.49
C GLY A 43 -17.60 -11.70 4.27
N SER A 44 -17.16 -12.05 3.05
CA SER A 44 -16.65 -13.39 2.73
C SER A 44 -15.32 -13.72 3.44
N MET A 45 -14.50 -12.70 3.71
CA MET A 45 -13.26 -12.83 4.48
C MET A 45 -13.51 -13.34 5.91
N GLY A 46 -14.69 -13.06 6.49
CA GLY A 46 -15.07 -13.57 7.80
C GLY A 46 -15.06 -15.10 7.91
N ILE A 47 -15.34 -15.81 6.81
CA ILE A 47 -15.30 -17.29 6.75
C ILE A 47 -13.84 -17.78 6.80
N ILE A 48 -12.93 -17.09 6.13
CA ILE A 48 -11.49 -17.39 6.16
C ILE A 48 -10.93 -17.18 7.57
N GLY A 49 -11.46 -16.19 8.30
CA GLY A 49 -11.12 -15.89 9.69
C GLY A 49 -11.40 -17.02 10.70
N ILE A 50 -12.19 -18.04 10.33
CA ILE A 50 -12.44 -19.23 11.16
C ILE A 50 -11.24 -20.18 11.15
N PHE A 51 -10.52 -20.25 10.02
CA PHE A 51 -9.40 -21.18 9.83
C PHE A 51 -8.05 -20.54 10.07
N ILE A 52 -7.93 -19.22 9.84
CA ILE A 52 -6.68 -18.49 9.92
C ILE A 52 -6.94 -17.15 10.61
N ASP A 53 -6.12 -16.80 11.60
CA ASP A 53 -6.17 -15.46 12.20
C ASP A 53 -5.77 -14.40 11.16
N LEU A 54 -6.76 -13.66 10.66
CA LEU A 54 -6.57 -12.60 9.68
C LEU A 54 -5.70 -11.46 10.21
N ASN A 55 -5.60 -11.25 11.53
CA ASN A 55 -4.67 -10.28 12.11
C ASN A 55 -3.23 -10.75 11.93
N MET A 56 -2.99 -12.05 12.16
CA MET A 56 -1.68 -12.66 11.91
C MET A 56 -1.31 -12.59 10.42
N VAL A 57 -2.24 -12.91 9.52
CA VAL A 57 -2.00 -12.81 8.06
C VAL A 57 -1.70 -11.38 7.63
N LYS A 58 -2.45 -10.40 8.16
CA LYS A 58 -2.21 -8.97 7.89
C LYS A 58 -0.80 -8.52 8.29
N ILE A 59 -0.21 -9.11 9.33
CA ILE A 59 1.15 -8.79 9.79
C ILE A 59 2.20 -9.60 9.03
N LEU A 60 1.91 -10.88 8.76
CA LEU A 60 2.86 -11.81 8.16
C LEU A 60 3.05 -11.56 6.66
N LEU A 61 1.98 -11.22 5.94
CA LEU A 61 2.01 -11.02 4.49
C LEU A 61 2.95 -9.87 4.05
N PRO A 62 2.95 -8.69 4.70
CA PRO A 62 3.94 -7.64 4.42
C PRO A 62 5.37 -8.08 4.72
N VAL A 63 5.60 -8.77 5.84
CA VAL A 63 6.93 -9.25 6.24
C VAL A 63 7.44 -10.26 5.22
N LEU A 64 6.59 -11.20 4.80
CA LEU A 64 6.90 -12.19 3.77
C LEU A 64 7.23 -11.50 2.43
N LEU A 65 6.45 -10.50 2.02
CA LEU A 65 6.73 -9.75 0.79
C LEU A 65 8.09 -9.03 0.84
N ILE A 66 8.46 -8.45 1.98
CA ILE A 66 9.76 -7.81 2.19
C ILE A 66 10.89 -8.84 2.12
N VAL A 67 10.70 -10.01 2.74
CA VAL A 67 11.72 -11.08 2.75
C VAL A 67 11.90 -11.67 1.35
N ILE A 68 10.81 -11.88 0.60
CA ILE A 68 10.87 -12.39 -0.78
C ILE A 68 11.57 -11.39 -1.70
N ASN A 69 11.28 -10.09 -1.56
CA ASN A 69 11.85 -9.03 -2.38
C ASN A 69 12.99 -8.29 -1.67
N PHE A 70 13.73 -9.00 -0.81
CA PHE A 70 14.75 -8.37 0.04
C PHE A 70 15.84 -7.69 -0.79
N ASP A 71 16.17 -8.24 -1.95
CA ASP A 71 17.15 -7.67 -2.88
C ASP A 71 16.67 -6.31 -3.45
N GLU A 72 15.40 -6.19 -3.83
CA GLU A 72 14.78 -4.95 -4.28
C GLU A 72 14.68 -3.92 -3.15
N VAL A 73 14.31 -4.35 -1.95
CA VAL A 73 14.24 -3.47 -0.76
C VAL A 73 15.62 -2.95 -0.40
N TRP A 74 16.65 -3.79 -0.48
CA TRP A 74 18.05 -3.40 -0.27
C TRP A 74 18.53 -2.40 -1.32
N LYS A 75 18.28 -2.67 -2.62
CA LYS A 75 18.61 -1.76 -3.72
C LYS A 75 17.89 -0.43 -3.59
N PHE A 76 16.61 -0.43 -3.22
CA PHE A 76 15.82 0.78 -2.98
C PHE A 76 16.38 1.58 -1.79
N THR A 77 16.71 0.90 -0.70
CA THR A 77 17.34 1.52 0.47
C THR A 77 18.68 2.14 0.10
N MET A 78 19.54 1.41 -0.62
CA MET A 78 20.83 1.91 -1.08
C MET A 78 20.69 3.07 -2.07
N PHE A 79 19.67 3.04 -2.94
CA PHE A 79 19.34 4.14 -3.84
C PHE A 79 18.95 5.42 -3.07
N ILE A 80 18.16 5.30 -2.00
CA ILE A 80 17.84 6.43 -1.12
C ILE A 80 19.09 6.94 -0.41
N LEU A 81 19.90 6.06 0.17
CA LEU A 81 21.13 6.44 0.88
C LEU A 81 22.13 7.17 -0.04
N LYS A 82 22.27 6.73 -1.29
CA LYS A 82 23.10 7.41 -2.31
C LYS A 82 22.58 8.79 -2.70
N LYS A 83 21.30 9.09 -2.48
CA LYS A 83 20.73 10.44 -2.70
C LYS A 83 20.99 11.41 -1.54
N ILE A 84 21.54 10.95 -0.42
CA ILE A 84 21.85 11.81 0.73
C ILE A 84 23.32 12.27 0.64
N PRO A 85 23.57 13.56 0.31
CA PRO A 85 24.91 14.04 -0.04
C PRO A 85 25.93 14.01 1.12
N PHE A 86 25.48 13.91 2.36
CA PHE A 86 26.34 13.93 3.56
C PHE A 86 26.90 12.55 3.95
N LEU A 87 26.38 11.46 3.38
CA LEU A 87 26.81 10.10 3.74
C LEU A 87 28.03 9.61 2.95
N GLY A 88 28.42 10.29 1.86
CA GLY A 88 29.64 9.97 1.10
C GLY A 88 29.66 8.58 0.42
N ILE A 89 28.52 7.87 0.39
CA ILE A 89 28.37 6.55 -0.22
C ILE A 89 28.12 6.74 -1.72
N LYS A 90 29.06 6.27 -2.58
CA LYS A 90 28.92 6.25 -4.04
C LYS A 90 28.05 5.09 -4.53
#